data_AF-A0A521EX35-F1
#
_entry.id   AF-A0A521EX35-F1
#
_cell.length_a   1.000
_cell.length_b   1.000
_cell.length_c   1.000
_cell.angle_alpha   90.00
_cell.angle_beta   90.00
_cell.angle_gamma   90.00
#
_symmetry.space_group_name_H-M   'P 1'
#
loop_
_entity.id
_entity.type
_entity.pdbx_description
1 polymer ?
#
loop_
_entity_poly.entity_id
_entity_poly.type
_entity_poly.pdbx_seq_one_letter_code
_entity_poly.pdbx_strand_id
1 'polypeptide(L)'
;MRYLRYAFLAVLGIVLISVSLANREAVELTLIPSAIADLLGFNFSASLPLFVVVLGGIVAGLVIGFLWEWLREHKHRRDATASKGEVRKLEREIKKLKKAQNEGQDEVLALLDEAS
;
A
#
# COMPACT_ATOMS: atom_id res chain seq x y z
N MET A 1 22.14 -3.67 12.94
CA MET A 1 20.68 -3.67 12.63
C MET A 1 20.22 -4.79 11.69
N ARG A 2 20.94 -5.12 10.60
CA ARG A 2 20.52 -6.19 9.67
C ARG A 2 20.59 -7.60 10.27
N TYR A 3 21.66 -7.89 11.02
CA TYR A 3 21.84 -9.18 11.70
C TYR A 3 20.75 -9.50 12.72
N LEU A 4 20.31 -8.51 13.50
CA LEU A 4 19.23 -8.69 14.48
C LEU A 4 17.90 -9.05 13.79
N ARG A 5 17.62 -8.44 12.63
CA ARG A 5 16.44 -8.78 11.81
C ARG A 5 16.53 -10.21 11.28
N TYR A 6 17.70 -10.64 10.78
CA TYR A 6 17.88 -12.01 10.31
C TYR A 6 17.81 -13.04 11.45
N ALA A 7 18.38 -12.73 12.61
CA ALA A 7 18.26 -13.58 13.80
C ALA A 7 16.79 -13.74 14.22
N PHE A 8 16.03 -12.63 14.27
CA PHE A 8 14.61 -12.67 14.54
C PHE A 8 13.83 -13.50 13.53
N LEU A 9 14.06 -13.31 12.22
CA LEU A 9 13.43 -14.08 11.16
C LEU A 9 13.79 -15.57 11.22
N ALA A 10 15.05 -15.89 11.54
CA ALA A 10 15.50 -17.27 11.69
C ALA A 10 14.80 -17.97 12.86
N VAL A 11 14.73 -17.30 14.02
CA VAL A 11 14.01 -17.81 15.20
C VAL A 11 12.53 -17.98 14.88
N LEU A 12 11.90 -16.99 14.25
CA LEU A 12 10.50 -17.08 13.82
C LEU A 12 10.30 -18.27 12.87
N GLY A 13 11.17 -18.45 11.88
CA GLY A 13 11.14 -19.57 10.95
C GLY A 13 11.24 -20.92 11.66
N ILE A 14 12.17 -21.06 12.61
CA ILE A 14 12.32 -22.29 13.42
C ILE A 14 11.04 -22.60 14.20
N VAL A 15 10.43 -21.58 14.82
CA VAL A 15 9.17 -21.74 15.56
C VAL A 15 8.05 -22.19 14.62
N LEU A 16 7.89 -21.53 13.47
CA LEU A 16 6.86 -21.90 12.49
C LEU A 16 7.04 -23.31 11.95
N ILE A 17 8.27 -23.71 11.64
CA ILE A 17 8.59 -25.08 11.18
C ILE A 17 8.29 -26.09 12.30
N SER A 18 8.68 -25.80 13.53
CA SER A 18 8.42 -26.68 14.68
C SER A 18 6.93 -26.88 14.92
N VAL A 19 6.15 -25.80 14.91
CA VAL A 19 4.69 -25.86 15.02
C VAL A 19 4.08 -26.66 13.86
N SER A 20 4.59 -26.48 12.64
CA SER A 20 4.11 -27.20 11.46
C SER A 20 4.39 -28.70 11.55
N LEU A 21 5.59 -29.08 12.00
CA LEU A 21 5.97 -30.48 12.19
C LEU A 21 5.16 -31.14 13.30
N ALA A 22 4.91 -30.43 14.39
CA ALA A 22 4.11 -30.90 15.51
C ALA A 22 2.64 -31.10 15.14
N ASN A 23 2.09 -30.25 14.26
CA ASN A 23 0.68 -30.27 13.85
C ASN A 23 0.50 -30.83 12.43
N ARG A 24 1.26 -31.88 12.07
CA ARG A 24 1.21 -32.54 10.76
C ARG A 24 0.01 -33.46 10.56
N GLU A 25 -0.75 -33.72 11.62
CA GLU A 25 -1.93 -34.58 11.58
C GLU A 25 -3.00 -33.96 10.69
N ALA A 26 -3.55 -34.77 9.79
CA ALA A 26 -4.62 -34.34 8.90
C ALA A 26 -5.93 -34.26 9.69
N VAL A 27 -6.51 -33.06 9.75
CA VAL A 27 -7.79 -32.81 10.40
C VAL A 27 -8.83 -32.58 9.33
N GLU A 28 -10.00 -33.19 9.51
CA GLU A 28 -11.14 -32.94 8.65
C GLU A 28 -11.71 -31.55 8.93
N LEU A 29 -11.59 -30.65 7.96
CA LEU A 29 -12.25 -29.36 7.99
C LEU A 29 -13.54 -29.43 7.20
N THR A 30 -14.66 -29.26 7.90
CA THR A 30 -15.99 -29.07 7.31
C THR A 30 -16.30 -27.58 7.29
N LEU A 31 -16.48 -26.98 6.10
CA LEU A 31 -16.74 -25.54 5.99
C LEU A 31 -18.16 -25.14 6.38
N ILE A 32 -19.11 -26.07 6.31
CA ILE A 32 -20.53 -25.80 6.54
C ILE A 32 -21.13 -26.82 7.52
N PRO A 33 -22.04 -26.40 8.42
CA PRO A 33 -22.77 -27.32 9.29
C PRO A 33 -23.52 -28.38 8.49
N SER A 34 -23.62 -29.60 9.01
CA SER A 34 -24.30 -30.74 8.37
C SER A 34 -25.74 -30.42 7.96
N ALA A 35 -26.49 -29.72 8.81
CA ALA A 35 -27.86 -29.30 8.51
C ALA A 35 -27.98 -28.37 7.28
N ILE A 36 -26.94 -27.58 6.99
CA ILE A 36 -26.89 -26.68 5.82
C ILE A 36 -26.36 -27.45 4.60
N ALA A 37 -25.41 -28.36 4.80
CA ALA A 37 -24.90 -29.23 3.73
C ALA A 37 -26.01 -30.14 3.16
N ASP A 38 -26.85 -30.70 4.03
CA ASP A 38 -27.99 -31.54 3.63
C ASP A 38 -29.03 -30.73 2.83
N LEU A 39 -29.21 -29.45 3.17
CA LEU A 39 -30.11 -28.55 2.45
C LEU A 39 -29.58 -28.13 1.07
N LEU A 40 -28.26 -27.93 0.95
CA LEU A 40 -27.60 -27.50 -0.28
C LEU A 40 -27.20 -28.68 -1.20
N GLY A 41 -27.25 -29.92 -0.70
CA GLY A 41 -26.88 -31.12 -1.45
C GLY A 41 -25.38 -31.27 -1.73
N PHE A 42 -24.54 -30.40 -1.17
CA PHE A 42 -23.09 -30.42 -1.31
C PHE A 42 -22.42 -30.22 0.04
N ASN A 43 -21.44 -31.07 0.35
CA ASN A 43 -20.63 -30.97 1.57
C ASN A 43 -19.19 -30.63 1.21
N PHE A 44 -18.74 -29.42 1.57
CA PHE A 44 -17.35 -29.00 1.40
C PHE A 44 -16.55 -29.41 2.64
N SER A 45 -15.97 -30.61 2.56
CA SER A 45 -15.02 -31.13 3.54
C SER A 45 -13.66 -31.39 2.91
N ALA A 46 -12.60 -31.00 3.60
CA ALA A 46 -11.23 -31.23 3.17
C ALA A 46 -10.38 -31.74 4.34
N SER A 47 -9.65 -32.83 4.13
CA SER A 47 -8.69 -33.34 5.10
C SER A 47 -7.33 -32.73 4.81
N LEU A 48 -6.89 -31.82 5.68
CA LEU A 48 -5.62 -31.10 5.54
C LEU A 48 -4.94 -30.97 6.91
N PRO A 49 -3.60 -30.94 6.97
CA PRO A 49 -2.91 -30.64 8.20
C PRO A 49 -3.28 -29.25 8.74
N LEU A 50 -3.51 -29.16 10.06
CA LEU A 50 -4.00 -27.93 10.71
C LEU A 50 -3.03 -26.76 10.50
N PHE A 51 -1.72 -27.01 10.44
CA PHE A 51 -0.72 -25.97 10.18
C PHE A 51 -0.93 -25.28 8.81
N VAL A 52 -1.36 -26.01 7.78
CA VAL A 52 -1.60 -25.45 6.43
C VAL A 52 -2.74 -24.45 6.49
N VAL A 53 -3.79 -24.79 7.24
CA VAL A 53 -4.97 -23.93 7.41
C VAL A 53 -4.60 -22.66 8.17
N VAL A 54 -3.86 -22.77 9.27
CA VAL A 54 -3.47 -21.61 10.09
C VAL A 54 -2.51 -20.71 9.32
N LEU A 55 -1.44 -21.24 8.75
CA LEU A 55 -0.46 -20.45 8.01
C LEU A 55 -1.08 -19.87 6.72
N GLY A 56 -1.85 -20.68 5.99
CA GLY A 56 -2.58 -20.24 4.82
C GLY A 56 -3.57 -19.12 5.15
N GLY A 57 -4.29 -19.23 6.27
CA GLY A 57 -5.20 -18.20 6.77
C GLY A 57 -4.48 -16.90 7.12
N ILE A 58 -3.31 -16.96 7.76
CA ILE A 58 -2.49 -15.77 8.06
C ILE A 58 -2.04 -15.10 6.76
N VAL A 59 -1.52 -15.86 5.80
CA VAL A 59 -1.06 -15.33 4.51
C VAL A 59 -2.23 -14.73 3.74
N ALA A 60 -3.36 -15.43 3.65
CA ALA A 60 -4.57 -14.94 3.00
C ALA A 60 -5.09 -13.67 3.67
N GLY A 61 -5.11 -13.62 5.00
CA GLY A 61 -5.50 -12.44 5.78
C GLY A 61 -4.58 -11.25 5.54
N LEU A 62 -3.26 -11.47 5.45
CA LEU A 62 -2.30 -10.42 5.08
C LEU A 62 -2.51 -9.92 3.65
N VAL A 63 -2.77 -10.80 2.70
CA VAL A 63 -3.05 -10.44 1.30
C VAL A 63 -4.34 -9.62 1.22
N ILE A 64 -5.41 -10.06 1.89
CA ILE A 64 -6.69 -9.34 1.96
C ILE A 64 -6.51 -7.99 2.66
N GLY A 65 -5.78 -7.94 3.78
CA GLY A 65 -5.48 -6.69 4.48
C GLY A 65 -4.66 -5.73 3.62
N PHE A 66 -3.68 -6.24 2.87
CA PHE A 66 -2.90 -5.45 1.91
C PHE A 66 -3.76 -4.94 0.75
N LEU A 67 -4.63 -5.79 0.20
CA LEU A 67 -5.61 -5.39 -0.84
C LEU A 67 -6.55 -4.29 -0.33
N TRP A 68 -7.03 -4.43 0.91
CA TRP A 68 -7.91 -3.46 1.55
C TRP A 68 -7.19 -2.12 1.78
N GLU A 69 -5.98 -2.17 2.34
CA GLU A 69 -5.16 -0.97 2.55
C GLU A 69 -4.81 -0.32 1.21
N TRP A 70 -4.51 -1.09 0.18
CA TRP A 70 -4.24 -0.58 -1.16
C TRP A 70 -5.46 0.09 -1.80
N LEU A 71 -6.65 -0.50 -1.70
CA LEU A 71 -7.90 0.10 -2.16
C LEU A 71 -8.24 1.39 -1.39
N ARG A 72 -7.93 1.41 -0.09
CA ARG A 72 -8.11 2.58 0.77
C ARG A 72 -7.14 3.71 0.42
N GLU A 73 -5.87 3.40 0.24
CA GLU A 73 -4.77 4.32 -0.09
C GLU A 73 -4.91 4.89 -1.52
N HIS A 74 -5.60 4.17 -2.42
CA HIS A 74 -5.81 4.61 -3.81
C HIS A 74 -6.59 5.92 -3.95
N LYS A 75 -7.32 6.35 -2.91
CA LYS A 75 -8.08 7.61 -2.90
C LYS A 75 -7.16 8.84 -2.81
N HIS A 76 -5.99 8.74 -2.17
CA HIS A 76 -5.09 9.89 -1.96
C HIS A 76 -4.01 10.09 -3.03
N ARG A 77 -3.75 9.09 -3.89
CA ARG A 77 -2.79 9.24 -5.00
C ARG A 77 -3.31 10.14 -6.13
N ARG A 78 -4.61 10.41 -6.19
CA ARG A 78 -5.20 11.36 -7.17
C ARG A 78 -4.90 12.82 -6.81
N ASP A 79 -4.87 13.16 -5.53
CA ASP A 79 -4.63 14.55 -5.09
C ASP A 79 -3.17 14.97 -5.24
N ALA A 80 -2.22 14.07 -4.95
CA ALA A 80 -0.79 14.38 -5.08
C ALA A 80 -0.34 14.66 -6.52
N THR A 81 -1.07 14.14 -7.52
CA THR A 81 -0.79 14.41 -8.94
C THR A 81 -1.47 15.71 -9.41
N ALA A 82 -2.66 16.02 -8.89
CA ALA A 82 -3.37 17.27 -9.19
C ALA A 82 -2.63 18.50 -8.60
N SER A 83 -2.20 18.44 -7.33
CA SER A 83 -1.51 19.55 -6.68
C SER A 83 -0.14 19.87 -7.31
N LYS A 84 0.57 18.88 -7.85
CA LYS A 84 1.84 19.12 -8.58
C LYS A 84 1.63 19.87 -9.90
N GLY A 85 0.46 19.71 -10.53
CA GLY A 85 0.10 20.44 -11.74
C GLY A 85 -0.18 21.92 -11.46
N GLU A 86 -0.92 22.20 -10.39
CA GLU A 86 -1.24 23.57 -9.97
C GLU A 86 -0.01 24.36 -9.53
N VAL A 87 0.86 23.76 -8.70
CA VAL A 87 2.12 24.42 -8.27
C VAL A 87 2.99 24.82 -9.47
N ARG A 88 3.14 23.94 -10.48
CA ARG A 88 3.88 24.27 -11.70
C ARG A 88 3.25 25.37 -12.54
N LYS A 89 1.92 25.49 -12.51
CA LYS A 89 1.19 26.53 -13.24
C LYS A 89 1.35 27.89 -12.56
N LEU A 90 1.19 27.93 -11.23
CA LEU A 90 1.43 29.12 -10.40
C LEU A 90 2.89 29.60 -10.47
N GLU A 91 3.88 28.70 -10.44
CA GLU A 91 5.29 29.08 -10.61
C GLU A 91 5.57 29.75 -11.96
N ARG A 92 4.92 29.28 -13.04
CA ARG A 92 5.06 29.86 -14.37
C ARG A 92 4.40 31.23 -14.47
N GLU A 93 3.25 31.42 -13.82
CA GLU A 93 2.56 32.71 -13.76
C GLU A 93 3.35 33.73 -12.95
N ILE A 94 3.89 33.34 -11.78
CA ILE A 94 4.79 34.21 -11.00
C ILE A 94 6.04 34.58 -11.81
N LYS A 95 6.64 33.63 -12.54
CA LYS A 95 7.82 33.91 -13.36
C LYS A 95 7.50 34.87 -14.51
N LYS A 96 6.33 34.76 -15.14
CA LYS A 96 5.87 35.70 -16.18
C LYS A 96 5.60 37.08 -15.62
N LEU A 97 4.91 37.18 -14.48
CA LEU A 97 4.62 38.45 -13.82
C LEU A 97 5.88 39.16 -13.36
N LYS A 98 6.84 38.44 -12.74
CA LYS A 98 8.14 39.00 -12.37
C LYS A 98 8.95 39.46 -13.58
N LYS A 99 8.88 38.76 -14.71
CA LYS A 99 9.57 39.17 -15.94
C LYS A 99 8.96 40.45 -16.52
N ALA A 100 7.63 40.52 -16.62
CA ALA A 100 6.93 41.70 -17.11
C ALA A 100 7.14 42.94 -16.20
N GLN A 101 7.23 42.73 -14.88
CA GLN A 101 7.50 43.81 -13.93
C GLN A 101 8.94 44.35 -14.05
N ASN A 102 9.92 43.52 -14.41
CA ASN A 102 11.30 43.97 -14.62
C ASN A 102 11.46 44.74 -15.94
N GLU A 103 10.78 44.33 -17.03
CA GLU A 103 10.83 45.06 -18.31
C GLU A 103 10.32 46.51 -18.16
N GLY A 104 9.27 46.75 -17.36
CA GLY A 104 8.80 48.11 -17.07
C GLY A 104 9.69 48.94 -16.15
N GLN A 105 10.55 48.31 -15.34
CA GLN A 105 11.54 49.03 -14.51
C GLN A 105 12.75 49.49 -15.33
N ASP A 106 13.16 48.68 -16.31
CA ASP A 106 14.26 49.01 -17.23
C ASP A 106 13.90 50.19 -18.15
N GLU A 107 12.64 50.28 -18.61
CA GLU A 107 12.16 51.45 -19.37
C GLU A 107 12.15 52.74 -18.54
N VAL A 108 11.79 52.66 -17.25
CA VAL A 108 11.79 53.84 -16.36
C VAL A 108 13.23 54.27 -16.03
N LEU A 109 14.15 53.31 -15.86
CA LEU A 109 15.57 53.59 -15.69
C LEU A 109 16.18 54.23 -16.93
N ALA A 110 15.82 53.78 -18.14
CA ALA A 110 16.26 54.38 -19.39
C ALA A 110 15.76 55.82 -19.56
N LEU A 111 14.50 56.09 -19.21
CA LEU A 111 13.92 57.44 -19.24
C LEU A 111 14.55 58.39 -18.21
N LEU A 112 15.01 57.88 -17.07
CA LEU A 112 15.71 58.66 -16.05
C LEU A 112 17.15 59.00 -16.46
N ASP A 113 17.84 58.08 -17.13
CA ASP A 113 19.21 58.26 -17.65
C ASP A 113 19.24 59.23 -18.84
N GLU A 114 18.18 59.27 -19.66
CA GLU A 114 18.03 60.20 -20.78
C GLU A 114 17.63 61.63 -20.33
N ALA A 115 17.08 61.77 -19.11
CA ALA A 115 16.64 63.06 -18.55
C ALA A 115 17.69 63.77 -17.67
N SER A 116 18.85 63.16 -17.41
CA SER A 116 19.96 63.74 -16.64
C SER A 116 21.06 64.32 -17.54
#